data_AF-A0A177ARD9-F1
#
_entry.id   AF-A0A177ARD9-F1
#
_cell.length_a   1.000
_cell.length_b   1.000
_cell.length_c   1.000
_cell.angle_alpha   90.00
_cell.angle_beta   90.00
_cell.angle_gamma   90.00
#
_symmetry.space_group_name_H-M   'P 1'
#
loop_
_entity.id
_entity.type
_entity.pdbx_description
1 polymer ?
#
loop_
_entity_poly.entity_id
_entity_poly.type
_entity_poly.pdbx_seq_one_letter_code
_entity_poly.pdbx_strand_id
1 'polypeptide(L)'
;MGYSLISESELTSVLYCRDKLLAKGGLIFSDEISLNLGGIQDYNHRDGKVKWWKNEYEFSMTYMIRCDMAQIGKLYTDIKEIFVNIH
;
A
#
# COMPACT_ATOMS: atom_id res chain seq x y z
N MET A 1 7.29 -9.91 5.20
CA MET A 1 6.18 -9.51 4.30
C MET A 1 6.45 -8.08 3.86
N GLY A 2 6.31 -7.79 2.57
CA GLY A 2 6.59 -6.46 2.03
C GLY A 2 5.40 -5.50 2.12
N TYR A 3 5.59 -4.27 1.64
CA TYR A 3 4.48 -3.33 1.49
C TYR A 3 3.50 -3.84 0.42
N SER A 4 2.19 -3.67 0.67
CA SER A 4 1.15 -4.27 -0.17
C SER A 4 1.44 -5.76 -0.45
N LEU A 5 1.94 -6.46 0.59
CA LEU A 5 2.39 -7.85 0.59
C LEU A 5 3.71 -8.12 -0.18
N ILE A 6 3.85 -7.57 -1.38
CA ILE A 6 4.84 -8.02 -2.38
C ILE A 6 6.03 -7.07 -2.51
N SER A 7 5.84 -5.76 -2.32
CA SER A 7 6.88 -4.77 -2.53
C SER A 7 8.01 -4.94 -1.53
N GLU A 8 9.24 -5.12 -2.03
CA GLU A 8 10.44 -5.41 -1.22
C GLU A 8 10.32 -6.69 -0.38
N SER A 9 9.44 -7.62 -0.77
CA SER A 9 9.28 -8.86 -0.04
C SER A 9 10.35 -9.90 -0.41
N GLU A 10 10.93 -10.51 0.62
CA GLU A 10 11.81 -11.69 0.50
C GLU A 10 11.04 -12.99 0.23
N LEU A 11 9.84 -12.90 -0.37
CA LEU A 11 8.97 -14.05 -0.59
C LEU A 11 9.66 -15.09 -1.50
N THR A 12 10.41 -14.64 -2.50
CA THR A 12 11.20 -15.50 -3.39
C THR A 12 12.27 -16.28 -2.63
N SER A 13 12.99 -15.63 -1.72
CA SER A 13 14.00 -16.24 -0.84
C SER A 13 13.38 -17.29 0.09
N VAL A 14 12.21 -17.00 0.67
CA VAL A 14 11.47 -17.94 1.52
C VAL A 14 11.00 -19.16 0.73
N LEU A 15 10.48 -18.96 -0.47
CA LEU A 15 10.08 -20.06 -1.36
C LEU A 15 11.29 -20.93 -1.77
N TYR A 16 12.44 -20.30 -2.02
CA TYR A 16 13.68 -21.02 -2.31
C TYR A 16 14.12 -21.90 -1.12
N CYS A 17 14.11 -21.37 0.09
CA CYS A 17 14.43 -22.12 1.30
C CYS A 17 13.44 -23.26 1.56
N ARG A 18 12.14 -23.04 1.30
CA ARG A 18 11.14 -24.10 1.38
C ARG A 18 11.49 -25.27 0.45
N ASP A 19 11.77 -24.98 -0.81
CA ASP A 19 11.94 -26.02 -1.82
C ASP A 19 13.25 -26.79 -1.67
N LYS A 20 14.28 -26.18 -1.03
CA LYS A 20 15.63 -26.74 -0.94
C LYS A 20 16.04 -27.23 0.45
N LEU A 21 15.54 -26.59 1.51
CA LEU A 21 16.03 -26.79 2.87
C LEU A 21 14.98 -27.39 3.80
N LEU A 22 13.70 -27.38 3.42
CA LEU A 22 12.64 -27.90 4.29
C LEU A 22 12.53 -29.41 4.17
N ALA A 23 12.63 -30.10 5.31
CA ALA A 23 12.40 -31.54 5.39
C ALA A 23 10.94 -31.87 5.03
N LYS A 24 10.70 -33.09 4.54
CA LYS A 24 9.36 -33.57 4.21
C LYS A 24 8.48 -33.55 5.47
N GLY A 25 7.37 -32.80 5.44
CA GLY A 25 6.50 -32.58 6.59
C GLY A 25 6.91 -31.41 7.50
N GLY A 26 7.91 -30.63 7.11
CA GLY A 26 8.24 -29.37 7.77
C GLY A 26 7.12 -28.34 7.61
N LEU A 27 6.95 -27.50 8.63
CA LEU A 27 5.92 -26.46 8.66
C LEU A 27 6.53 -25.11 8.27
N ILE A 28 5.73 -24.27 7.62
CA ILE A 28 6.08 -22.90 7.25
C ILE A 28 5.09 -21.99 7.95
N PHE A 29 5.61 -20.92 8.55
CA PHE A 29 4.78 -19.90 9.19
C PHE A 29 5.20 -18.53 8.64
N SER A 30 4.33 -17.71 8.07
CA SER A 30 2.90 -17.91 7.73
C SER A 30 2.73 -18.81 6.51
N ASP A 31 1.75 -19.71 6.53
CA ASP A 31 1.40 -20.61 5.42
C ASP A 31 0.38 -19.98 4.47
N GLU A 32 -0.53 -19.15 4.99
CA GLU A 32 -1.52 -18.42 4.20
C GLU A 32 -1.37 -16.91 4.34
N ILE A 33 -1.46 -16.20 3.21
CA ILE A 33 -1.56 -14.74 3.16
C ILE A 33 -2.56 -14.31 2.09
N SER A 34 -3.40 -13.32 2.38
CA SER A 34 -4.34 -12.71 1.44
C SER A 34 -4.12 -11.19 1.33
N LEU A 35 -4.27 -10.66 0.13
CA LEU A 35 -4.27 -9.22 -0.15
C LEU A 35 -5.70 -8.79 -0.47
N ASN A 36 -6.27 -7.94 0.37
CA ASN A 36 -7.62 -7.41 0.19
C ASN A 36 -7.56 -5.95 -0.29
N LEU A 37 -8.47 -5.58 -1.18
CA LEU A 37 -8.60 -4.22 -1.69
C LEU A 37 -9.98 -3.67 -1.32
N GLY A 38 -10.01 -2.41 -0.89
CA GLY A 38 -11.22 -1.68 -0.56
C GLY A 38 -11.14 -0.25 -1.06
N GLY A 39 -12.28 0.33 -1.42
CA GLY A 39 -12.38 1.74 -1.74
C GLY A 39 -12.32 2.58 -0.46
N ILE A 40 -11.58 3.69 -0.49
CA ILE A 40 -11.54 4.66 0.60
C ILE A 40 -12.02 6.03 0.11
N GLN A 41 -12.67 6.79 0.99
CA GLN A 41 -13.02 8.18 0.78
C GLN A 41 -12.04 9.06 1.55
N ASP A 42 -11.05 9.58 0.84
CA ASP A 42 -10.00 10.42 1.43
C ASP A 42 -10.02 11.84 0.82
N TYR A 43 -11.14 12.55 1.01
CA TYR A 43 -11.32 13.87 0.41
C TYR A 43 -10.41 14.92 1.05
N ASN A 44 -10.34 14.95 2.38
CA ASN A 44 -9.62 15.99 3.12
C ASN A 44 -8.11 15.92 2.87
N HIS A 45 -7.52 14.72 2.88
CA HIS A 45 -6.10 14.56 2.59
C HIS A 45 -5.77 14.92 1.14
N ARG A 46 -6.59 14.45 0.18
CA ARG A 46 -6.41 14.76 -1.24
C ARG A 46 -6.49 16.26 -1.51
N ASP A 47 -7.50 16.95 -0.99
CA ASP A 47 -7.66 18.39 -1.21
C ASP A 47 -6.54 19.20 -0.54
N GLY A 48 -6.11 18.79 0.66
CA GLY A 48 -4.96 19.37 1.35
C GLY A 48 -3.68 19.30 0.50
N LYS A 49 -3.35 18.13 -0.03
CA LYS A 49 -2.17 17.95 -0.89
C LYS A 49 -2.25 18.73 -2.21
N VAL A 50 -3.44 18.77 -2.83
CA VAL A 50 -3.66 19.55 -4.06
C VAL A 50 -3.48 21.04 -3.81
N LYS A 51 -4.01 21.56 -2.69
CA LYS A 51 -3.88 22.97 -2.31
C LYS A 51 -2.44 23.35 -1.99
N TRP A 52 -1.72 22.46 -1.31
CA TRP A 52 -0.29 22.61 -0.98
C TRP A 52 0.52 22.86 -2.26
N TRP A 53 0.57 21.89 -3.18
CA TRP A 53 1.32 22.03 -4.44
C TRP A 53 0.82 23.14 -5.39
N LYS A 54 -0.41 23.64 -5.23
CA LYS A 54 -0.93 24.75 -6.04
C LYS A 54 -0.36 26.11 -5.64
N ASN A 55 0.03 26.28 -4.39
CA ASN A 55 0.51 27.56 -3.88
C ASN A 55 1.53 27.33 -2.74
N GLU A 56 2.70 26.81 -3.11
CA GLU A 56 3.85 26.74 -2.20
C GLU A 56 4.64 28.03 -2.32
N TYR A 57 4.54 28.89 -1.30
CA TYR A 57 5.30 30.15 -1.24
C TYR A 57 5.18 31.00 -2.52
N GLU A 58 3.95 31.14 -3.05
CA GLU A 58 3.62 31.88 -4.28
C GLU A 58 4.06 31.20 -5.59
N PHE A 59 4.61 29.98 -5.54
CA PHE A 59 4.91 29.17 -6.71
C PHE A 59 3.84 28.11 -6.97
N SER A 60 3.46 27.96 -8.25
CA SER A 60 2.55 26.90 -8.68
C SER A 60 3.32 25.67 -9.15
N MET A 61 3.34 24.62 -8.33
CA MET A 61 3.97 23.34 -8.63
C MET A 61 2.94 22.30 -9.10
N THR A 62 2.04 22.71 -9.99
CA THR A 62 0.91 21.87 -10.44
C THR A 62 1.35 20.51 -11.03
N TYR A 63 2.56 20.41 -11.60
CA TYR A 63 3.12 19.14 -12.09
C TYR A 63 3.31 18.11 -10.97
N MET A 64 3.70 18.55 -9.78
CA MET A 64 3.95 17.68 -8.62
C MET A 64 2.69 16.97 -8.15
N ILE A 65 1.51 17.57 -8.36
CA ILE A 65 0.22 16.93 -8.04
C ILE A 65 0.07 15.60 -8.79
N ARG A 66 0.48 15.55 -10.07
CA ARG A 66 0.39 14.31 -10.86
C ARG A 66 1.37 13.26 -10.35
N CYS A 67 2.58 13.68 -10.00
CA CYS A 67 3.60 12.79 -9.45
C CYS A 67 3.18 12.21 -8.10
N ASP A 68 2.65 13.04 -7.21
CA ASP A 68 2.22 12.63 -5.87
C ASP A 68 0.97 11.73 -5.93
N MET A 69 0.01 11.99 -6.84
CA MET A 69 -1.14 11.09 -7.06
C MET A 69 -0.74 9.72 -7.63
N ALA A 70 0.38 9.63 -8.35
CA ALA A 70 0.88 8.37 -8.90
C ALA A 70 1.67 7.54 -7.88
N GLN A 71 2.05 8.13 -6.75
CA GLN A 71 2.78 7.43 -5.69
C GLN A 71 1.83 6.58 -4.85
N ILE A 72 2.29 5.38 -4.49
CA ILE A 72 1.60 4.53 -3.53
C ILE A 72 1.76 5.17 -2.15
N GLY A 73 0.67 5.75 -1.64
CA GLY A 73 0.63 6.33 -0.30
C GLY A 73 0.69 5.25 0.77
N LYS A 74 1.56 5.43 1.78
CA LYS A 74 1.54 4.65 3.02
C LYS A 74 0.70 5.42 4.03
N LEU A 75 -0.55 5.02 4.21
CA LEU A 75 -1.48 5.69 5.11
C LEU A 75 -2.13 4.67 6.03
N TYR A 76 -2.23 5.04 7.31
CA TYR A 76 -3.21 4.45 8.20
C TYR A 76 -4.52 5.16 7.93
N THR A 77 -5.52 4.41 7.51
CA THR A 77 -6.84 4.96 7.18
C THR A 77 -7.79 4.61 8.31
N ASP A 78 -8.60 5.57 8.75
CA ASP A 78 -9.64 5.30 9.74
C ASP A 78 -10.71 4.38 9.13
N ILE A 79 -11.22 3.43 9.93
CA ILE A 79 -12.24 2.46 9.47
C ILE A 79 -13.49 3.17 8.90
N LYS A 80 -13.78 4.38 9.37
CA LYS A 80 -14.92 5.19 8.95
C LYS A 80 -14.81 5.70 7.51
N GLU A 81 -13.61 5.75 6.95
CA GLU A 81 -13.35 6.27 5.61
C GLU A 81 -13.39 5.15 4.55
N ILE A 82 -13.52 3.89 4.97
CA ILE A 82 -13.61 2.74 4.07
C ILE A 82 -15.04 2.62 3.54
N PHE A 83 -15.20 2.68 2.22
CA PHE A 83 -16.44 2.27 1.56
C PHE A 83 -16.53 0.75 1.63
N VAL A 84 -17.16 0.23 2.69
CA VAL A 84 -17.62 -1.15 2.68
C VAL A 84 -18.98 -1.15 2.00
N ASN A 85 -19.00 -1.51 0.71
CA ASN A 85 -20.25 -1.81 0.02
C ASN A 85 -20.77 -3.13 0.60
N ILE A 86 -21.48 -3.05 1.74
CA ILE A 86 -22.24 -4.16 2.30
C ILE A 86 -23.53 -4.24 1.46
N HIS A 87 -23.47 -5.02 0.39
CA HIS A 87 -24.65 -5.60 -0.26
C HIS A 87 -24.60 -7.11 -0.07
#